data_AF-A0A975G2Q1-F1
#
_entry.id   AF-A0A975G2Q1-F1
#
_cell.length_a   1.000
_cell.length_b   1.000
_cell.length_c   1.000
_cell.angle_alpha   90.00
_cell.angle_beta   90.00
_cell.angle_gamma   90.00
#
_symmetry.space_group_name_H-M   'P 1'
#
loop_
_entity.id
_entity.type
_entity.pdbx_description
1 polymer ?
#
loop_
_entity_poly.entity_id
_entity_poly.type
_entity_poly.pdbx_seq_one_letter_code
_entity_poly.pdbx_strand_id
1 'polypeptide(L)' 'MFKRLFLDHPRTVNETYFEHQRAAFFYGSTLLVAGLACIVHGLVPALCTTSGSRRVNKLSHHMGERKRRAAEELVSI' A
#
# COMPACT_ATOMS: atom_id res chain seq x y z
N MET A 1 -23.83 -5.62 5.67
CA MET A 1 -22.80 -4.57 5.81
C MET A 1 -21.37 -5.12 5.66
N PHE A 2 -20.99 -6.20 6.37
CA PHE A 2 -19.68 -6.87 6.21
C PHE A 2 -19.34 -7.30 4.77
N LYS A 3 -20.29 -7.87 4.02
CA LYS A 3 -20.08 -8.24 2.60
C LYS A 3 -19.70 -7.04 1.71
N ARG A 4 -20.24 -5.85 1.99
CA ARG A 4 -20.03 -4.67 1.15
C ARG A 4 -18.67 -4.01 1.37
N LEU A 5 -18.15 -4.09 2.61
CA LEU A 5 -16.81 -3.59 2.94
C LEU A 5 -15.69 -4.56 2.55
N PHE A 6 -15.92 -5.87 2.64
CA PHE A 6 -14.87 -6.88 2.51
C PHE A 6 -14.96 -7.75 1.25
N LEU A 7 -16.15 -7.89 0.63
CA LEU A 7 -16.38 -8.78 -0.52
C LEU A 7 -16.78 -8.03 -1.80
N ASP A 8 -17.41 -6.86 -1.70
CA ASP A 8 -17.74 -6.04 -2.88
C ASP A 8 -16.57 -5.15 -3.34
N HIS A 9 -15.64 -4.76 -2.46
CA HIS A 9 -14.45 -4.01 -2.88
C HIS A 9 -13.45 -4.85 -3.70
N PRO A 10 -13.12 -6.12 -3.34
CA PRO A 10 -12.25 -6.97 -4.15
C PRO A 10 -12.80 -7.27 -5.56
N ARG A 11 -14.14 -7.31 -5.71
CA ARG A 11 -14.80 -7.51 -7.00
C ARG A 11 -14.60 -6.37 -7.98
N THR A 12 -14.29 -5.16 -7.51
CA THR A 12 -13.96 -4.02 -8.39
C THR A 12 -12.54 -4.09 -8.95
N VAL A 13 -11.72 -5.07 -8.52
CA VAL A 13 -10.31 -5.22 -8.93
C VAL A 13 -9.93 -6.66 -9.29
N ASN A 14 -10.89 -7.59 -9.40
CA ASN A 14 -10.64 -9.01 -9.70
C ASN A 14 -9.64 -9.74 -8.77
N GLU A 15 -9.42 -9.26 -7.54
CA GLU A 15 -8.51 -9.93 -6.59
C GLU A 15 -9.29 -10.84 -5.62
N THR A 16 -8.71 -11.99 -5.28
CA THR A 16 -9.24 -12.82 -4.20
C THR A 16 -9.10 -12.10 -2.85
N TYR A 17 -9.99 -12.37 -1.89
CA TYR A 17 -9.94 -11.74 -0.55
C TYR A 17 -8.55 -11.86 0.09
N PHE A 18 -7.90 -13.01 -0.06
CA PHE A 18 -6.55 -13.25 0.48
C PHE A 18 -5.45 -12.45 -0.22
N GLU A 19 -5.55 -12.23 -1.53
CA GLU A 19 -4.62 -11.36 -2.26
C GLU A 19 -4.75 -9.91 -1.81
N HIS A 20 -5.99 -9.43 -1.71
CA HIS A 20 -6.26 -8.07 -1.26
C HIS A 20 -5.85 -7.86 0.20
N GLN A 21 -6.13 -8.83 1.07
CA GLN A 21 -5.75 -8.79 2.48
C GLN A 21 -4.23 -8.81 2.66
N ARG A 22 -3.51 -9.69 1.94
CA ARG A 22 -2.03 -9.72 1.95
C ARG A 22 -1.44 -8.41 1.46
N ALA A 23 -1.98 -7.87 0.38
CA ALA A 23 -1.61 -6.56 -0.13
C ALA A 23 -1.81 -5.49 0.95
N ALA A 24 -3.02 -5.36 1.51
CA ALA A 24 -3.35 -4.39 2.54
C ALA A 24 -2.42 -4.47 3.77
N PHE A 25 -2.15 -5.68 4.28
CA PHE A 25 -1.20 -5.88 5.39
C PHE A 25 0.24 -5.51 5.03
N PHE A 26 0.69 -5.80 3.81
CA PHE A 26 2.01 -5.39 3.33
C PHE A 26 2.15 -3.86 3.27
N TYR A 27 1.15 -3.16 2.72
CA TYR A 27 1.15 -1.69 2.69
C TYR A 27 1.09 -1.09 4.09
N GLY A 28 0.18 -1.58 4.94
CA GLY A 28 0.00 -1.09 6.30
C GLY A 28 1.24 -1.28 7.18
N SER A 29 1.83 -2.47 7.19
CA SER A 29 3.06 -2.74 7.95
C SER A 29 4.24 -1.88 7.46
N THR A 30 4.39 -1.69 6.15
CA THR A 30 5.44 -0.83 5.58
C THR A 30 5.27 0.64 5.98
N LEU A 31 4.02 1.14 6.00
CA LEU A 31 3.71 2.50 6.46
C LEU A 31 3.98 2.68 7.95
N LEU A 32 3.65 1.69 8.79
CA LEU A 32 3.97 1.73 10.22
C LEU A 32 5.48 1.85 10.44
N VAL A 33 6.28 1.04 9.74
CA VAL A 33 7.75 1.10 9.83
C VAL A 33 8.29 2.43 9.29
N ALA A 34 7.71 2.97 8.22
CA ALA A 34 8.09 4.28 7.71
C ALA A 34 7.77 5.41 8.70
N GLY A 35 6.59 5.38 9.32
CA GLY A 35 6.17 6.33 10.34
C GLY A 35 7.06 6.28 11.58
N LEU A 36 7.36 5.09 12.09
CA LEU A 36 8.31 4.90 13.20
C LEU A 36 9.70 5.44 12.85
N ALA A 37 10.18 5.20 11.62
CA ALA A 37 11.46 5.76 11.17
C ALA A 37 11.46 7.29 11.13
N CYS A 38 10.34 7.92 10.72
CA CYS A 38 10.19 9.38 10.76
C CYS A 38 10.16 9.93 12.19
N ILE A 39 9.50 9.24 13.13
CA ILE A 39 9.46 9.62 14.55
C ILE A 39 10.88 9.55 15.14
N VAL A 40 11.58 8.44 14.92
CA VAL A 40 12.98 8.28 15.37
C VAL A 40 13.88 9.35 14.76
N HIS A 41 13.71 9.66 13.47
CA HIS A 41 14.45 10.73 12.82
C HIS A 41 14.14 12.12 13.42
N GLY A 42 12.87 12.40 13.75
CA GLY A 42 12.47 13.64 14.42
C GLY A 42 13.07 13.79 15.83
N LEU A 43 13.28 12.67 16.53
CA LEU A 43 13.96 12.65 17.83
C LEU A 43 15.49 12.74 17.70
N VAL A 44 16.05 12.03 16.72
CA VAL A 44 17.48 11.95 16.46
C VAL A 44 17.72 12.13 14.96
N PRO A 45 18.02 13.36 14.48
CA PRO A 45 18.14 13.68 13.06
C PRO A 45 19.20 12.85 12.31
N ALA A 46 20.22 12.37 13.02
CA ALA A 46 21.26 11.51 12.45
C ALA A 46 20.79 10.08 12.14
N LEU A 47 19.65 9.64 12.69
CA LEU A 47 19.08 8.33 12.45
C LEU A 47 17.98 8.40 11.37
N CYS A 48 17.89 7.37 10.52
CA CYS A 48 16.81 7.19 9.56
C CYS A 48 16.59 8.31 8.52
N THR A 49 17.60 9.12 8.22
CA THR A 49 17.53 10.34 7.38
C THR A 49 16.79 10.18 6.05
N THR A 50 16.91 9.04 5.37
CA THR A 50 16.17 8.78 4.11
C THR A 50 15.18 7.60 4.21
N SER A 51 15.06 6.99 5.39
CA SER A 51 14.37 5.71 5.55
C SER A 51 12.85 5.84 5.44
N GLY A 52 12.28 6.92 6.00
CA GLY A 52 10.85 7.21 5.90
C GLY A 52 10.42 7.52 4.47
N SER A 53 10.99 8.57 3.89
CA SER A 53 10.63 9.05 2.54
C SER A 53 10.86 8.01 1.44
N ARG A 54 11.95 7.22 1.52
CA ARG A 54 12.22 6.16 0.53
C ARG A 54 11.17 5.05 0.59
N ARG A 55 10.72 4.65 1.78
CA ARG A 55 9.67 3.63 1.95
C ARG A 55 8.32 4.12 1.45
N VAL A 56 7.95 5.37 1.77
CA VAL A 56 6.70 5.97 1.28
C VAL A 56 6.72 6.12 -0.25
N ASN A 57 7.80 6.63 -0.85
CA ASN A 57 7.90 6.76 -2.31
C ASN A 57 7.82 5.41 -3.03
N LYS A 58 8.52 4.39 -2.52
CA LYS A 58 8.45 3.02 -3.07
C LYS A 58 7.02 2.50 -3.03
N LEU A 59 6.30 2.79 -1.95
CA LEU A 59 4.91 2.37 -1.77
C LEU A 59 3.96 3.07 -2.73
N SER A 60 4.08 4.39 -2.85
CA SER A 60 3.29 5.23 -3.76
C SER A 60 3.47 4.80 -5.21
N HIS A 61 4.72 4.52 -5.63
CA HIS A 61 5.00 4.00 -6.97
C HIS A 61 4.31 2.64 -7.19
N HIS A 62 4.47 1.71 -6.26
CA HIS A 62 3.91 0.38 -6.38
C HIS A 62 2.37 0.39 -6.42
N MET A 63 1.71 1.27 -5.65
CA MET A 63 0.26 1.47 -5.72
C MET A 63 -0.17 2.07 -7.06
N GLY A 64 0.59 3.02 -7.61
CA GLY A 64 0.34 3.61 -8.93
C GLY A 64 0.41 2.57 -10.05
N GLU A 65 1.42 1.70 -10.02
CA GLU A 65 1.57 0.61 -11.00
C GLU A 65 0.43 -0.40 -10.93
N ARG A 66 -0.01 -0.77 -9.72
CA ARG A 66 -1.18 -1.67 -9.55
C ARG A 66 -2.46 -1.04 -10.08
N LYS A 67 -2.69 0.25 -9.82
CA LYS A 67 -3.84 0.98 -10.39
C LYS A 67 -3.80 1.00 -11.90
N ARG A 68 -2.62 1.24 -12.50
CA ARG A 68 -2.45 1.27 -13.96
C ARG A 68 -2.76 -0.09 -14.60
N ARG A 69 -2.24 -1.18 -14.04
CA ARG A 69 -2.53 -2.55 -14.51
C ARG A 69 -4.02 -2.89 -14.46
N ALA A 70 -4.69 -2.57 -13.36
CA ALA A 70 -6.13 -2.78 -13.24
C ALA A 70 -6.93 -1.97 -14.29
N ALA A 71 -6.48 -0.75 -14.63
CA ALA A 71 -7.10 0.05 -15.68
C ALA A 71 -6.84 -0.51 -17.09
N GLU A 72 -5.64 -1.01 -17.37
CA GLU A 72 -5.28 -1.66 -18.64
C GLU A 72 -6.12 -2.95 -18.88
N GLU A 73 -6.34 -3.77 -17.84
CA GLU A 73 -7.19 -4.96 -17.93
C GLU A 73 -8.64 -4.62 -18.27
N LEU A 74 -9.21 -3.57 -17.66
CA LEU A 74 -10.58 -3.12 -17.93
C LEU A 74 -10.78 -2.56 -19.36
N VAL A 75 -9.74 -2.03 -19.99
CA VAL A 75 -9.79 -1.49 -21.37
C VAL A 75 -9.59 -2.60 -22.41
N SER A 76 -9.06 -3.76 -22.02
CA SER A 76 -8.83 -4.90 -22.91
C SER A 76 -10.03 -5.85 -23.08
N ILE A 77 -11.13 -5.61 -22.36
CA ILE A 77 -12.40 -6.37 -22.37
C ILE A 77 -13.42 -5.63 -23.23
#